data_AF-A0AB39G5D3-F1
#
_entry.id   AF-A0AB39G5D3-F1
#
_cell.length_a   1.000
_cell.length_b   1.000
_cell.length_c   1.000
_cell.angle_alpha   90.00
_cell.angle_beta   90.00
_cell.angle_gamma   90.00
#
_symmetry.space_group_name_H-M   'P 1'
#
loop_
_entity.id
_entity.type
_entity.pdbx_description
1 polymer ?
#
loop_
_entity_poly.entity_id
_entity_poly.type
_entity_poly.pdbx_seq_one_letter_code
_entity_poly.pdbx_strand_id
1 'polypeptide(L)' 'MKKTEAIERLGGSISSTAKAIGISYQAVKKWPDPLSRRIADRVLAAEARANRTPKEPANV' A
#
# COMPACT_ATOMS: atom_id res chain seq x y z
N MET A 1 -11.95 5.19 0.83
CA MET A 1 -11.05 4.84 -0.29
C MET A 1 -11.61 3.60 -0.98
N LYS A 2 -11.73 3.61 -2.31
CA LYS A 2 -12.15 2.43 -3.08
C LYS A 2 -11.00 1.43 -3.19
N LYS A 3 -11.30 0.14 -3.31
CA LYS A 3 -10.30 -0.91 -3.50
C LYS A 3 -9.46 -0.67 -4.75
N THR A 4 -10.10 -0.29 -5.85
CA THR A 4 -9.41 0.01 -7.11
C THR A 4 -8.45 1.18 -6.96
N GLU A 5 -8.87 2.25 -6.28
CA GLU A 5 -8.02 3.42 -6.02
C GLU A 5 -6.77 3.05 -5.21
N ALA A 6 -6.92 2.22 -4.18
CA ALA A 6 -5.80 1.75 -3.38
C ALA A 6 -4.80 0.92 -4.18
N ILE A 7 -5.28 0.11 -5.13
CA ILE A 7 -4.44 -0.71 -6.00
C ILE A 7 -3.65 0.19 -6.96
N GLU A 8 -4.30 1.18 -7.57
CA GLU A 8 -3.65 2.15 -8.46
C GLU A 8 -2.50 2.88 -7.75
N ARG A 9 -2.75 3.38 -6.53
CA ARG A 9 -1.74 4.10 -5.71
C ARG A 9 -0.48 3.28 -5.41
N LEU A 10 -0.59 1.95 -5.31
CA LEU A 10 0.51 1.05 -4.90
C LEU A 10 1.12 0.24 -6.07
N GLY A 11 0.89 0.69 -7.30
CA GLY A 11 1.51 0.12 -8.51
C GLY A 11 0.54 -0.62 -9.44
N GLY A 12 -0.76 -0.31 -9.40
CA GLY A 12 -1.74 -0.72 -10.43
C GLY A 12 -2.11 -2.20 -10.45
N SER A 13 -1.56 -3.01 -9.54
CA SER A 13 -1.86 -4.45 -9.48
C SER A 13 -1.96 -4.97 -8.05
N ILE A 14 -2.78 -6.02 -7.88
CA ILE A 14 -2.98 -6.69 -6.58
C ILE A 14 -1.63 -7.23 -6.04
N SER A 15 -0.79 -7.77 -6.92
CA SER A 15 0.53 -8.30 -6.55
C SER A 15 1.49 -7.21 -6.09
N SER A 16 1.54 -6.08 -6.81
CA SER A 16 2.36 -4.92 -6.39
C SER A 16 1.86 -4.35 -5.06
N THR A 17 0.55 -4.20 -4.92
CA THR A 17 -0.11 -3.74 -3.69
C THR A 17 0.23 -4.64 -2.50
N ALA A 18 0.13 -5.95 -2.69
CA ALA A 18 0.46 -6.95 -1.67
C ALA A 18 1.92 -6.84 -1.23
N LYS A 19 2.85 -6.69 -2.19
CA LYS A 19 4.28 -6.49 -1.93
C LYS A 19 4.56 -5.17 -1.21
N ALA A 20 3.94 -4.07 -1.62
CA ALA A 20 4.13 -2.75 -1.03
C ALA A 20 3.66 -2.68 0.44
N ILE A 21 2.55 -3.36 0.76
CA ILE A 21 2.00 -3.41 2.11
C ILE A 21 2.69 -4.51 2.97
N GLY A 22 3.21 -5.56 2.34
CA GLY A 22 3.78 -6.73 3.03
C GLY A 22 2.71 -7.73 3.49
N ILE A 23 1.66 -7.95 2.69
CA ILE A 23 0.60 -8.92 2.94
C ILE A 23 0.46 -9.90 1.77
N SER A 24 -0.30 -10.98 1.97
CA SER A 24 -0.56 -11.93 0.89
C SER A 24 -1.49 -11.35 -0.18
N TYR A 25 -1.30 -11.81 -1.43
CA TYR A 25 -2.20 -11.50 -2.54
C TYR A 25 -3.68 -11.80 -2.21
N GLN A 26 -3.93 -12.92 -1.52
CA GLN A 26 -5.28 -13.31 -1.12
C GLN A 26 -5.92 -12.31 -0.15
N ALA A 27 -5.12 -11.67 0.72
CA ALA A 27 -5.62 -10.64 1.62
C ALA A 27 -6.10 -9.42 0.85
N VAL A 28 -5.34 -8.95 -0.15
CA VAL A 28 -5.75 -7.84 -1.04
C VAL A 28 -7.00 -8.21 -1.85
N LYS A 29 -7.08 -9.46 -2.32
CA LYS A 29 -8.27 -9.94 -3.04
C LYS A 29 -9.54 -9.86 -2.18
N LYS A 30 -9.44 -10.19 -0.89
CA LYS A 30 -10.55 -10.20 0.09
C LYS A 30 -10.88 -8.83 0.69
N TRP A 31 -10.21 -7.75 0.26
CA TRP A 31 -10.54 -6.42 0.76
C TRP A 31 -11.99 -6.04 0.45
N PRO A 32 -12.71 -5.47 1.42
CA PRO A 32 -14.05 -4.93 1.19
C PRO A 32 -13.97 -3.70 0.28
N ASP A 33 -15.03 -3.44 -0.48
CA ASP A 33 -15.20 -2.21 -1.24
C ASP A 33 -16.50 -1.51 -0.78
N PRO A 34 -16.43 -0.30 -0.19
CA PRO A 34 -15.24 0.51 0.07
C PRO A 34 -14.35 -0.04 1.20
N LEU A 35 -13.06 0.34 1.19
CA LEU A 35 -12.10 -0.11 2.19
C LEU A 35 -12.45 0.42 3.59
N SER A 36 -12.26 -0.44 4.60
CA SER A 36 -12.33 -0.02 6.00
C SER A 36 -11.19 0.95 6.33
N ARG A 37 -11.42 1.82 7.32
CA ARG A 37 -10.45 2.85 7.74
C ARG A 37 -9.06 2.26 8.04
N ARG A 38 -9.01 1.07 8.63
CA ARG A 38 -7.76 0.35 8.95
C ARG A 38 -6.99 -0.12 7.71
N ILE A 39 -7.68 -0.51 6.63
CA ILE A 39 -7.00 -0.92 5.40
C ILE A 39 -6.53 0.31 4.63
N ALA A 40 -7.37 1.35 4.55
CA ALA A 40 -6.99 2.61 3.94
C ALA A 40 -5.74 3.23 4.60
N ASP A 41 -5.67 3.20 5.93
CA ASP A 41 -4.49 3.67 6.68
C ASP A 41 -3.21 2.91 6.30
N ARG A 42 -3.29 1.59 6.16
CA ARG A 42 -2.15 0.76 5.72
C ARG A 42 -1.72 1.06 4.29
N VAL A 43 -2.66 1.35 3.40
CA VAL A 43 -2.39 1.75 2.02
C VAL A 43 -1.61 3.06 2.00
N LEU A 44 -2.10 4.07 2.72
CA LEU A 44 -1.45 5.37 2.84
C LEU A 44 -0.05 5.25 3.48
N ALA A 45 0.09 4.42 4.51
CA ALA A 45 1.38 4.17 5.15
C ALA A 45 2.37 3.48 4.19
N ALA A 46 1.91 2.54 3.36
CA ALA A 46 2.73 1.88 2.34
C ALA A 46 3.14 2.85 1.23
N GLU A 47 2.20 3.70 0.76
CA GLU A 47 2.44 4.77 -0.21
C GLU A 47 3.50 5.75 0.31
N ALA A 48 3.36 6.20 1.56
CA ALA A 48 4.32 7.10 2.21
C ALA A 48 5.72 6.48 2.36
N ARG A 49 5.83 5.18 2.62
CA ARG A 49 7.13 4.48 2.65
C ARG A 49 7.74 4.34 1.26
N ALA A 50 6.92 4.02 0.25
CA ALA A 50 7.39 3.91 -1.14
C ALA A 50 7.90 5.26 -1.68
N ASN A 51 7.24 6.36 -1.30
CA ASN A 51 7.63 7.71 -1.71
C ASN A 51 8.76 8.31 -0.86
N ARG A 52 9.07 7.70 0.31
CA ARG A 52 10.26 7.98 1.10
C ARG A 52 11.38 7.05 0.64
N THR A 53 11.97 7.34 -0.52
CA THR A 53 13.34 6.91 -0.76
C THR A 53 14.21 7.42 0.39
N PRO A 54 15.10 6.58 0.99
CA PRO A 54 16.04 7.08 1.98
C PRO A 54 16.96 8.06 1.26
N LYS A 55 16.84 9.35 1.56
CA LYS A 55 18.00 10.23 1.40
C LYS A 55 18.98 9.79 2.49
N GLU A 56 19.98 9.02 2.06
CA GLU A 56 21.35 8.89 2.57
C GLU A 56 21.54 8.96 4.11
N PRO A 57 22.23 8.00 4.74
CA PRO A 57 22.59 8.16 6.14
C PRO A 57 23.49 9.40 6.25
N ALA A 58 22.99 10.44 6.92
CA ALA A 58 23.81 11.56 7.34
C ALA A 58 24.86 11.02 8.31
N ASN A 59 26.07 10.84 7.79
CA ASN A 59 27.29 10.66 8.53
C ASN A 59 27.44 11.83 9.52
N VAL A 60 27.32 11.55 10.82
CA VAL A 60 27.76 12.42 11.92
C VAL A 60 28.53 11.61 12.94
#